data_AF-A0A960A7T6-F1
#
_entry.id   AF-A0A960A7T6-F1
#
_cell.length_a   1.000
_cell.length_b   1.000
_cell.length_c   1.000
_cell.angle_alpha   90.00
_cell.angle_beta   90.00
_cell.angle_gamma   90.00
#
_symmetry.space_group_name_H-M   'P 1'
#
loop_
_entity.id
_entity.type
_entity.pdbx_description
1 polymer ?
#
loop_
_entity_poly.entity_id
_entity_poly.type
_entity_poly.pdbx_seq_one_letter_code
_entity_poly.pdbx_strand_id
1 'polypeptide(L)'
;MLDPLRMVSFDPGRNESITWQSGFAGIGYNRKKVGREIKSLDDLWTDDLKGKITVLSEFRDTIGIVMQSQGVDITSDWGKSEFEKAVAFVEEKIKQGYIRKVKGNSYMEDLTSGNAWAGITWSGDIFILAADTKDPNWEFVIPETGGTLWSDNFMVPITSQHRANATKMMDFYYEPAIAAQVAAYVNYVCPVKGAQAEMEKIDPELAASWLIFPTAEFIKEKNIQGFRVLTPDEDTEYSDMWSKRVMGN
;
A
#
# COMPACT_ATOMS: atom_id res chain seq x y z
N MET A 1 -9.71 -9.53 12.55
CA MET A 1 -8.88 -9.60 11.34
C MET A 1 -9.75 -9.94 10.15
N LEU A 2 -9.54 -9.21 9.06
CA LEU A 2 -10.19 -9.46 7.77
C LEU A 2 -9.65 -10.77 7.17
N ASP A 3 -10.49 -11.52 6.45
CA ASP A 3 -10.10 -12.81 5.89
C ASP A 3 -8.84 -12.74 5.00
N PRO A 4 -8.66 -11.73 4.11
CA PRO A 4 -7.44 -11.59 3.32
C PRO A 4 -6.16 -11.41 4.15
N LEU A 5 -6.28 -10.86 5.36
CA LEU A 5 -5.15 -10.70 6.28
C LEU A 5 -4.92 -11.93 7.15
N ARG A 6 -5.92 -12.81 7.28
CA ARG A 6 -5.81 -14.07 8.04
C ARG A 6 -5.29 -15.22 7.17
N MET A 7 -5.75 -15.30 5.93
CA MET A 7 -5.45 -16.38 4.99
C MET A 7 -4.41 -15.93 3.95
N VAL A 8 -3.27 -15.43 4.43
CA VAL A 8 -2.17 -15.03 3.55
C VAL A 8 -1.45 -16.25 2.97
N SER A 9 -1.05 -16.17 1.71
CA SER A 9 -0.42 -17.29 1.00
C SER A 9 0.98 -17.65 1.53
N PHE A 10 1.69 -16.72 2.17
CA PHE A 10 3.02 -16.97 2.73
C PHE A 10 3.00 -17.61 4.13
N ASP A 11 1.88 -17.52 4.85
CA ASP A 11 1.70 -18.08 6.19
C ASP A 11 0.21 -18.37 6.45
N PRO A 12 -0.36 -19.41 5.79
CA PRO A 12 -1.78 -19.72 5.91
C PRO A 12 -2.16 -20.00 7.37
N GLY A 13 -3.09 -19.21 7.90
CA GLY A 13 -3.54 -19.34 9.29
C GLY A 13 -2.70 -18.60 10.32
N ARG A 14 -1.65 -17.85 9.92
CA ARG A 14 -0.83 -17.01 10.79
C ARG A 14 -0.09 -17.79 11.88
N ASN A 15 0.63 -18.85 11.48
CA ASN A 15 1.35 -19.72 12.41
C ASN A 15 2.75 -19.18 12.77
N GLU A 16 3.38 -18.45 11.86
CA GLU A 16 4.75 -17.92 12.03
C GLU A 16 4.80 -16.38 12.10
N SER A 17 3.70 -15.74 11.72
CA SER A 17 3.55 -14.29 11.65
C SER A 17 2.19 -13.85 12.19
N ILE A 18 2.11 -12.61 12.65
CA ILE A 18 0.82 -11.98 12.97
C ILE A 18 0.82 -10.53 12.46
N THR A 19 -0.26 -10.09 11.83
CA THR A 19 -0.31 -8.73 11.23
C THR A 19 -0.15 -7.68 12.32
N TRP A 20 0.75 -6.72 12.13
CA TRP A 20 0.82 -5.52 12.94
C TRP A 20 -0.08 -4.43 12.34
N GLN A 21 0.20 -4.04 11.10
CA GLN A 21 -0.58 -3.06 10.36
C GLN A 21 -0.75 -3.55 8.92
N SER A 22 -1.74 -3.01 8.24
CA SER A 22 -1.98 -3.26 6.84
C SER A 22 -2.38 -1.96 6.17
N GLY A 23 -2.40 -1.91 4.86
CA GLY A 23 -2.87 -0.75 4.15
C GLY A 23 -3.07 -1.06 2.69
N PHE A 24 -3.42 -0.01 1.96
CA PHE A 24 -3.59 -0.10 0.53
C PHE A 24 -2.43 0.61 -0.16
N ALA A 25 -1.99 0.08 -1.29
CA ALA A 25 -1.41 0.94 -2.31
C ALA A 25 -2.48 1.31 -3.33
N GLY A 26 -2.46 2.56 -3.73
CA GLY A 26 -3.41 3.17 -4.67
C GLY A 26 -2.83 4.47 -5.18
N ILE A 27 -3.70 5.43 -5.51
CA ILE A 27 -3.26 6.75 -5.99
C ILE A 27 -3.50 7.80 -4.92
N GLY A 28 -2.41 8.42 -4.48
CA GLY A 28 -2.43 9.64 -3.67
C GLY A 28 -2.24 10.87 -4.56
N TYR A 29 -3.05 11.91 -4.38
CA TYR A 29 -2.91 13.15 -5.16
C TYR A 29 -3.47 14.38 -4.45
N ASN A 30 -2.99 15.57 -4.83
CA ASN A 30 -3.52 16.84 -4.33
C ASN A 30 -4.55 17.40 -5.32
N ARG A 31 -5.84 17.26 -5.00
CA ARG A 31 -6.95 17.63 -5.90
C ARG A 31 -6.90 19.08 -6.37
N LYS A 32 -6.50 20.01 -5.51
CA LYS A 32 -6.39 21.43 -5.86
C LYS A 32 -5.26 21.71 -6.85
N LYS A 33 -4.09 21.07 -6.67
CA LYS A 33 -2.95 21.21 -7.59
C LYS A 33 -3.24 20.55 -8.94
N VAL A 34 -3.86 19.38 -8.93
CA VAL A 34 -4.23 18.65 -10.16
C VAL A 34 -5.40 19.33 -10.89
N GLY A 35 -6.37 19.89 -10.17
CA GLY A 35 -7.50 20.62 -10.74
C GLY A 35 -8.62 19.75 -11.31
N ARG A 36 -8.54 18.42 -11.15
CA ARG A 36 -9.55 17.44 -11.56
C ARG A 36 -9.50 16.21 -10.65
N GLU A 37 -10.54 15.39 -10.72
CA GLU A 37 -10.60 14.10 -10.05
C GLU A 37 -9.68 13.09 -10.76
N ILE A 38 -9.10 12.18 -9.98
CA ILE A 38 -8.33 11.03 -10.45
C ILE A 38 -9.08 9.76 -10.02
N LYS A 39 -9.31 8.83 -10.97
CA LYS A 39 -10.04 7.58 -10.71
C LYS A 39 -9.29 6.34 -11.19
N SER A 40 -8.41 6.51 -12.17
CA SER A 40 -7.72 5.42 -12.84
C SER A 40 -6.21 5.64 -12.86
N LEU A 41 -5.46 4.58 -13.16
CA LEU A 41 -4.02 4.73 -13.36
C LEU A 41 -3.71 5.61 -14.59
N ASP A 42 -4.56 5.58 -15.62
CA ASP A 42 -4.40 6.37 -16.84
C ASP A 42 -4.52 7.88 -16.58
N ASP A 43 -5.29 8.27 -15.57
CA ASP A 43 -5.38 9.66 -15.14
C ASP A 43 -4.03 10.20 -14.64
N LEU A 44 -3.07 9.37 -14.24
CA LEU A 44 -1.72 9.85 -13.92
C LEU A 44 -0.94 10.27 -15.17
N TRP A 45 -1.23 9.69 -16.34
CA TRP A 45 -0.38 9.81 -17.53
C TRP A 45 -0.83 10.90 -18.50
N THR A 46 -1.18 12.07 -17.95
CA THR A 46 -1.63 13.25 -18.71
C THR A 46 -0.61 14.39 -18.61
N ASP A 47 -0.56 15.26 -19.62
CA ASP A 47 0.48 16.29 -19.74
C ASP A 47 0.52 17.28 -18.55
N ASP A 48 -0.60 17.52 -17.87
CA ASP A 48 -0.69 18.36 -16.67
C ASP A 48 0.11 17.80 -15.47
N LEU A 49 0.29 16.48 -15.42
CA LEU A 49 1.03 15.76 -14.37
C LEU A 49 2.46 15.37 -14.78
N LYS A 50 2.88 15.68 -16.00
CA LYS A 50 4.21 15.34 -16.50
C LYS A 50 5.31 15.91 -15.59
N GLY A 51 6.22 15.05 -15.14
CA GLY A 51 7.33 15.38 -14.24
C GLY A 51 6.95 15.59 -12.79
N LYS A 52 5.69 15.34 -12.41
CA LYS A 52 5.13 15.59 -11.07
C LYS A 52 4.59 14.34 -10.39
N ILE A 53 4.99 13.16 -10.88
CA ILE A 53 4.51 11.87 -10.37
C ILE A 53 5.65 11.13 -9.67
N THR A 54 5.36 10.55 -8.52
CA THR A 54 6.23 9.59 -7.85
C THR A 54 5.54 8.22 -7.78
N VAL A 55 6.31 7.14 -7.79
CA VAL A 55 5.78 5.79 -7.56
C VAL A 55 6.62 5.05 -6.53
N LEU A 56 6.04 4.04 -5.89
CA LEU A 56 6.69 3.26 -4.85
C LEU A 56 7.84 2.43 -5.42
N SER A 57 8.93 2.31 -4.67
CA SER A 57 10.03 1.38 -4.98
C SER A 57 9.69 -0.08 -4.72
N GLU A 58 8.64 -0.32 -3.95
CA GLU A 58 8.10 -1.60 -3.59
C GLU A 58 7.33 -2.14 -4.78
N PHE A 59 8.01 -2.97 -5.59
CA PHE A 59 7.47 -3.41 -6.87
C PHE A 59 6.14 -4.14 -6.69
N ARG A 60 5.92 -4.87 -5.59
CA ARG A 60 4.64 -5.59 -5.37
C ARG A 60 3.44 -4.66 -5.38
N ASP A 61 3.62 -3.41 -4.93
CA ASP A 61 2.57 -2.40 -4.94
C ASP A 61 2.51 -1.67 -6.28
N THR A 62 3.64 -1.13 -6.76
CA THR A 62 3.67 -0.40 -8.05
C THR A 62 3.33 -1.30 -9.23
N ILE A 63 4.02 -2.43 -9.36
CA ILE A 63 3.76 -3.41 -10.43
C ILE A 63 2.42 -4.09 -10.19
N GLY A 64 2.00 -4.35 -8.94
CA GLY A 64 0.68 -4.89 -8.64
C GLY A 64 -0.45 -4.03 -9.22
N ILE A 65 -0.45 -2.73 -8.96
CA ILE A 65 -1.44 -1.78 -9.50
C ILE A 65 -1.38 -1.73 -11.03
N VAL A 66 -0.16 -1.69 -11.61
CA VAL A 66 0.02 -1.69 -13.07
C VAL A 66 -0.54 -2.98 -13.68
N MET A 67 -0.26 -4.14 -13.10
CA MET A 67 -0.75 -5.43 -13.57
C MET A 67 -2.28 -5.51 -13.49
N GLN A 68 -2.89 -5.03 -12.40
CA GLN A 68 -4.35 -4.92 -12.30
C GLN A 68 -4.92 -4.01 -13.39
N SER A 69 -4.27 -2.87 -13.70
CA SER A 69 -4.67 -2.00 -14.81
C SER A 69 -4.57 -2.66 -16.19
N GLN A 70 -3.72 -3.69 -16.30
CA GLN A 70 -3.56 -4.51 -17.51
C GLN A 70 -4.47 -5.75 -17.53
N GLY A 71 -5.39 -5.86 -16.57
CA GLY A 71 -6.37 -6.95 -16.47
C GLY A 71 -5.83 -8.24 -15.84
N VAL A 72 -4.68 -8.18 -15.17
CA VAL A 72 -4.10 -9.35 -14.50
C VAL A 72 -4.65 -9.45 -13.08
N ASP A 73 -5.15 -10.64 -12.73
CA ASP A 73 -5.45 -10.99 -11.34
C ASP A 73 -4.13 -11.30 -10.61
N ILE A 74 -3.70 -10.39 -9.74
CA ILE A 74 -2.40 -10.48 -9.07
C ILE A 74 -2.37 -11.53 -7.95
N THR A 75 -3.51 -12.16 -7.64
CA THR A 75 -3.62 -13.30 -6.73
C THR A 75 -3.45 -14.65 -7.42
N SER A 76 -3.57 -14.68 -8.77
CA SER A 76 -3.53 -15.89 -9.60
C SER A 76 -2.11 -16.25 -10.07
N ASP A 77 -1.94 -17.39 -10.73
CA ASP A 77 -0.64 -17.87 -11.26
C ASP A 77 -0.21 -17.13 -12.56
N TRP A 78 -0.03 -15.82 -12.49
CA TRP A 78 0.58 -15.02 -13.55
C TRP A 78 2.09 -15.22 -13.59
N GLY A 79 2.72 -15.04 -14.76
CA GLY A 79 4.14 -15.35 -14.94
C GLY A 79 5.00 -14.15 -15.33
N LYS A 80 6.20 -14.49 -15.79
CA LYS A 80 7.22 -13.52 -16.19
C LYS A 80 6.74 -12.54 -17.26
N SER A 81 5.92 -13.00 -18.21
CA SER A 81 5.48 -12.15 -19.32
C SER A 81 4.59 -11.00 -18.83
N GLU A 82 3.69 -11.26 -17.90
CA GLU A 82 2.82 -10.25 -17.30
C GLU A 82 3.64 -9.26 -16.47
N PHE A 83 4.58 -9.78 -15.66
CA PHE A 83 5.46 -8.95 -14.85
C PHE A 83 6.35 -8.04 -15.73
N GLU A 84 6.98 -8.60 -16.75
CA GLU A 84 7.86 -7.87 -17.66
C GLU A 84 7.11 -6.77 -18.42
N LYS A 85 5.86 -7.04 -18.85
CA LYS A 85 5.00 -6.04 -19.49
C LYS A 85 4.70 -4.88 -18.55
N ALA A 86 4.44 -5.14 -17.27
CA ALA A 86 4.21 -4.11 -16.28
C ALA A 86 5.47 -3.30 -15.95
N VAL A 87 6.63 -3.96 -15.84
CA VAL A 87 7.93 -3.26 -15.67
C VAL A 87 8.23 -2.37 -16.87
N ALA A 88 8.07 -2.88 -18.09
CA ALA A 88 8.27 -2.11 -19.32
C ALA A 88 7.35 -0.89 -19.39
N PHE A 89 6.11 -1.01 -18.92
CA PHE A 89 5.19 0.12 -18.81
C PHE A 89 5.72 1.21 -17.88
N VAL A 90 6.17 0.86 -16.68
CA VAL A 90 6.73 1.84 -15.73
C VAL A 90 8.01 2.48 -16.27
N GLU A 91 8.91 1.68 -16.85
CA GLU A 91 10.12 2.16 -17.51
C GLU A 91 9.79 3.18 -18.62
N GLU A 92 8.78 2.90 -19.44
CA GLU A 92 8.34 3.80 -20.49
C GLU A 92 7.75 5.10 -19.92
N LYS A 93 6.97 5.05 -18.84
CA LYS A 93 6.46 6.26 -18.17
C LYS A 93 7.57 7.11 -17.56
N ILE A 94 8.68 6.51 -17.13
CA ILE A 94 9.90 7.23 -16.73
C ILE A 94 10.54 7.90 -17.95
N LYS A 95 10.76 7.16 -19.05
CA LYS A 95 11.38 7.70 -20.29
C LYS A 95 10.56 8.85 -20.89
N GLN A 96 9.24 8.74 -20.84
CA GLN A 96 8.31 9.79 -21.28
C GLN A 96 8.32 11.02 -20.36
N GLY A 97 8.93 10.92 -19.18
CA GLY A 97 9.05 12.01 -18.20
C GLY A 97 7.81 12.20 -17.34
N TYR A 98 6.88 11.23 -17.28
CA TYR A 98 5.75 11.27 -16.35
C TYR A 98 6.23 11.03 -14.92
N ILE A 99 6.90 9.90 -14.71
CA ILE A 99 7.42 9.50 -13.41
C ILE A 99 8.75 10.23 -13.16
N ARG A 100 8.75 11.07 -12.13
CA ARG A 100 9.89 11.87 -11.72
C ARG A 100 10.90 11.05 -10.92
N LYS A 101 10.40 10.24 -9.99
CA LYS A 101 11.19 9.44 -9.05
C LYS A 101 10.44 8.16 -8.67
N VAL A 102 11.22 7.14 -8.33
CA VAL A 102 10.77 5.89 -7.73
C VAL A 102 11.40 5.83 -6.34
N LYS A 103 10.59 5.75 -5.29
CA LYS A 103 11.04 5.90 -3.90
C LYS A 103 10.16 5.08 -2.95
N GLY A 104 10.75 4.60 -1.85
CA GLY A 104 9.99 4.16 -0.67
C GLY A 104 9.46 5.39 0.09
N ASN A 105 9.32 5.34 1.42
CA ASN A 105 8.67 6.41 2.20
C ASN A 105 9.19 7.86 1.96
N SER A 106 10.41 8.05 1.45
CA SER A 106 10.94 9.38 1.10
C SER A 106 10.23 10.07 -0.07
N TYR A 107 9.25 9.43 -0.72
CA TYR A 107 8.37 10.11 -1.69
C TYR A 107 7.52 11.21 -1.02
N MET A 108 7.25 11.09 0.28
CA MET A 108 6.47 12.06 1.07
C MET A 108 7.08 13.46 1.06
N GLU A 109 8.42 13.56 0.99
CA GLU A 109 9.13 14.83 0.86
C GLU A 109 8.83 15.52 -0.47
N ASP A 110 8.70 14.76 -1.56
CA ASP A 110 8.39 15.30 -2.88
C ASP A 110 6.95 15.83 -2.94
N LEU A 111 6.01 15.12 -2.29
CA LEU A 111 4.62 15.56 -2.18
C LEU A 111 4.51 16.84 -1.32
N THR A 112 5.19 16.86 -0.17
CA THR A 112 5.21 18.00 0.77
C THR A 112 5.81 19.25 0.13
N SER A 113 6.97 19.12 -0.53
CA SER A 113 7.65 20.23 -1.20
C SER A 113 6.93 20.69 -2.48
N GLY A 114 5.98 19.91 -2.99
CA GLY A 114 5.27 20.18 -4.24
C GLY A 114 6.04 19.81 -5.50
N ASN A 115 7.14 19.07 -5.38
CA ASN A 115 7.88 18.46 -6.50
C ASN A 115 7.07 17.34 -7.17
N ALA A 116 6.22 16.65 -6.41
CA ALA A 116 5.23 15.72 -6.89
C ALA A 116 3.83 16.15 -6.42
N TRP A 117 2.83 15.93 -7.27
CA TRP A 117 1.42 16.29 -7.00
C TRP A 117 0.52 15.06 -6.92
N ALA A 118 0.98 13.95 -7.48
CA ALA A 118 0.27 12.68 -7.49
C ALA A 118 1.28 11.52 -7.49
N GLY A 119 0.81 10.31 -7.22
CA GLY A 119 1.64 9.13 -7.28
C GLY A 119 0.91 7.85 -6.96
N ILE A 120 1.60 6.73 -7.22
CA ILE A 120 1.26 5.49 -6.54
C ILE A 120 1.84 5.59 -5.14
N THR A 121 1.00 5.49 -4.12
CA THR A 121 1.35 5.76 -2.71
C THR A 121 0.64 4.79 -1.78
N TRP A 122 1.03 4.81 -0.50
CA TRP A 122 0.30 4.11 0.55
C TRP A 122 -0.80 4.97 1.16
N SER A 123 -1.90 4.34 1.56
CA SER A 123 -3.10 5.02 2.05
C SER A 123 -2.88 5.87 3.31
N GLY A 124 -2.24 5.31 4.34
CA GLY A 124 -2.02 5.99 5.61
C GLY A 124 -1.05 7.18 5.49
N ASP A 125 -0.05 7.06 4.62
CA ASP A 125 0.89 8.14 4.33
C ASP A 125 0.18 9.39 3.79
N ILE A 126 -0.80 9.24 2.88
CA ILE A 126 -1.54 10.40 2.35
C ILE A 126 -2.39 11.08 3.42
N PHE A 127 -2.89 10.32 4.39
CA PHE A 127 -3.60 10.89 5.53
C PHE A 127 -2.65 11.68 6.45
N ILE A 128 -1.50 11.09 6.80
CA ILE A 128 -0.46 11.76 7.58
C ILE A 128 -0.01 13.04 6.86
N LEU A 129 0.18 12.98 5.54
CA LEU A 129 0.53 14.13 4.71
C LEU A 129 -0.51 15.25 4.82
N ALA A 130 -1.80 14.91 4.75
CA ALA A 130 -2.89 15.88 4.87
C ALA A 130 -2.89 16.56 6.25
N ALA A 131 -2.67 15.78 7.32
CA ALA A 131 -2.60 16.28 8.68
C ALA A 131 -1.36 17.18 8.91
N ASP A 132 -0.17 16.72 8.51
CA ASP A 132 1.10 17.43 8.72
C ASP A 132 1.17 18.73 7.93
N THR A 133 0.70 18.71 6.67
CA THR A 133 0.69 19.91 5.81
C THR A 133 -0.51 20.81 6.06
N LYS A 134 -1.50 20.35 6.85
CA LYS A 134 -2.80 21.01 7.05
C LYS A 134 -3.49 21.35 5.71
N ASP A 135 -3.29 20.50 4.71
CA ASP A 135 -3.86 20.65 3.38
C ASP A 135 -4.93 19.58 3.14
N PRO A 136 -6.23 19.93 3.25
CA PRO A 136 -7.32 18.96 3.07
C PRO A 136 -7.52 18.53 1.61
N ASN A 137 -6.70 19.05 0.67
CA ASN A 137 -6.80 18.68 -0.74
C ASN A 137 -6.06 17.39 -1.08
N TRP A 138 -5.31 16.80 -0.14
CA TRP A 138 -4.72 15.47 -0.32
C TRP A 138 -5.80 14.40 -0.24
N GLU A 139 -5.92 13.63 -1.31
CA GLU A 139 -6.88 12.55 -1.45
C GLU A 139 -6.17 11.25 -1.79
N PHE A 140 -6.72 10.15 -1.31
CA PHE A 140 -6.29 8.79 -1.68
C PHE A 140 -7.45 8.06 -2.33
N VAL A 141 -7.19 7.40 -3.45
CA VAL A 141 -8.18 6.62 -4.20
C VAL A 141 -7.63 5.25 -4.54
N ILE A 142 -8.49 4.23 -4.50
CA ILE A 142 -8.21 2.95 -5.15
C ILE A 142 -8.57 3.11 -6.63
N PRO A 143 -7.63 2.86 -7.57
CA PRO A 143 -7.93 2.89 -8.99
C PRO A 143 -9.14 2.01 -9.32
N GLU A 144 -9.93 2.39 -10.33
CA GLU A 144 -11.09 1.60 -10.79
C GLU A 144 -10.71 0.15 -11.19
N THR A 145 -9.46 -0.08 -11.57
CA THR A 145 -8.91 -1.39 -11.93
C THR A 145 -8.51 -2.25 -10.72
N GLY A 146 -8.35 -1.66 -9.54
CA GLY A 146 -7.90 -2.33 -8.33
C GLY A 146 -6.76 -1.60 -7.62
N GLY A 147 -6.52 -2.00 -6.37
CA GLY A 147 -5.36 -1.61 -5.58
C GLY A 147 -4.76 -2.82 -4.86
N THR A 148 -3.57 -2.65 -4.29
CA THR A 148 -2.93 -3.73 -3.53
C THR A 148 -3.28 -3.65 -2.04
N LEU A 149 -3.38 -4.81 -1.39
CA LEU A 149 -3.42 -4.96 0.05
C LEU A 149 -2.08 -5.51 0.53
N TRP A 150 -1.35 -4.72 1.30
CA TRP A 150 -0.11 -5.15 1.93
C TRP A 150 -0.32 -5.36 3.42
N SER A 151 0.59 -6.10 4.05
CA SER A 151 0.58 -6.28 5.51
C SER A 151 2.00 -6.30 6.04
N ASP A 152 2.25 -5.50 7.07
CA ASP A 152 3.42 -5.60 7.91
C ASP A 152 3.12 -6.55 9.06
N ASN A 153 4.06 -7.44 9.34
CA ASN A 153 3.81 -8.56 10.24
C ASN A 153 4.88 -8.63 11.32
N PHE A 154 4.42 -8.84 12.54
CA PHE A 154 5.28 -9.31 13.61
C PHE A 154 5.71 -10.75 13.33
N MET A 155 7.00 -10.99 13.50
CA MET A 155 7.61 -12.32 13.50
C MET A 155 8.66 -12.37 14.61
N VAL A 156 8.89 -13.56 15.18
CA VAL A 156 10.00 -13.76 16.13
C VAL A 156 11.11 -14.53 15.40
N PRO A 157 12.28 -13.92 15.16
CA PRO A 157 13.40 -14.63 14.56
C PRO A 157 13.78 -15.87 15.37
N ILE A 158 14.13 -16.97 14.68
CA ILE A 158 14.52 -18.23 15.31
C ILE A 158 15.74 -18.08 16.25
N THR A 159 16.57 -17.06 16.01
CA THR A 159 17.76 -16.72 16.81
C THR A 159 17.45 -15.85 18.03
N SER A 160 16.18 -15.48 18.28
CA SER A 160 15.79 -14.60 19.38
C SER A 160 16.03 -15.25 20.75
N GLN A 161 16.81 -14.57 21.59
CA GLN A 161 17.09 -15.00 22.98
C GLN A 161 15.96 -14.62 23.95
N HIS A 162 15.00 -13.80 23.53
CA HIS A 162 13.93 -13.25 24.37
C HIS A 162 12.53 -13.45 23.76
N ARG A 163 12.28 -14.63 23.17
CA ARG A 163 11.01 -14.98 22.51
C ARG A 163 9.78 -14.68 23.37
N ALA A 164 9.80 -15.04 24.66
CA ALA A 164 8.67 -14.79 25.56
C ALA A 164 8.35 -13.29 25.74
N ASN A 165 9.36 -12.41 25.75
CA ASN A 165 9.14 -10.97 25.86
C ASN A 165 8.59 -10.40 24.56
N ALA A 166 9.09 -10.87 23.41
CA ALA A 166 8.56 -10.48 22.11
C ALA A 166 7.08 -10.87 21.98
N THR A 167 6.71 -12.10 22.36
CA THR A 167 5.31 -12.54 22.36
C THR A 167 4.45 -11.70 23.29
N LYS A 168 4.90 -11.36 24.50
CA LYS A 168 4.15 -10.45 25.40
C LYS A 168 3.91 -9.07 24.80
N MET A 169 4.87 -8.53 24.05
CA MET A 169 4.68 -7.26 23.34
C MET A 169 3.64 -7.37 22.24
N MET A 170 3.66 -8.47 21.48
CA MET A 170 2.65 -8.76 20.46
C MET A 170 1.25 -8.92 21.08
N ASP A 171 1.14 -9.62 22.22
CA ASP A 171 -0.12 -9.76 22.97
C ASP A 171 -0.65 -8.39 23.42
N PHE A 172 0.22 -7.54 23.98
CA PHE A 172 -0.14 -6.18 24.39
C PHE A 172 -0.62 -5.33 23.22
N TYR A 173 0.05 -5.40 22.06
CA TYR A 173 -0.40 -4.72 20.86
C TYR A 173 -1.81 -5.19 20.41
N TYR A 174 -2.09 -6.49 20.58
CA TYR A 174 -3.37 -7.10 20.20
C TYR A 174 -4.53 -6.82 21.18
N GLU A 175 -4.29 -6.11 22.28
CA GLU A 175 -5.37 -5.54 23.09
C GLU A 175 -6.15 -4.50 22.27
N PRO A 176 -7.48 -4.61 22.10
CA PRO A 176 -8.25 -3.76 21.20
C PRO A 176 -8.06 -2.24 21.40
N ALA A 177 -7.95 -1.80 22.66
CA ALA A 177 -7.75 -0.39 22.99
C ALA A 177 -6.35 0.11 22.59
N ILE A 178 -5.32 -0.74 22.70
CA ILE A 178 -3.96 -0.42 22.28
C ILE A 178 -3.88 -0.37 20.76
N ALA A 179 -4.45 -1.37 20.08
CA ALA A 179 -4.52 -1.41 18.63
C ALA A 179 -5.26 -0.20 18.05
N ALA A 180 -6.35 0.24 18.70
CA ALA A 180 -7.09 1.45 18.32
C ALA A 180 -6.25 2.72 18.48
N GLN A 181 -5.53 2.88 19.59
CA GLN A 181 -4.64 4.03 19.79
C GLN A 181 -3.55 4.10 18.71
N VAL A 182 -2.94 2.96 18.38
CA VAL A 182 -1.93 2.91 17.31
C VAL A 182 -2.56 3.27 15.97
N ALA A 183 -3.69 2.65 15.63
CA ALA A 183 -4.39 2.92 14.36
C ALA A 183 -4.83 4.39 14.22
N ALA A 184 -5.19 5.06 15.33
CA ALA A 184 -5.59 6.47 15.32
C ALA A 184 -4.41 7.39 14.97
N TYR A 185 -3.20 6.96 15.36
CA TYR A 185 -1.97 7.68 15.06
C TYR A 185 -1.50 7.43 13.62
N VAL A 186 -1.43 6.16 13.20
CA VAL A 186 -0.81 5.80 11.91
C VAL A 186 -1.78 5.79 10.72
N ASN A 187 -3.09 5.73 10.97
CA ASN A 187 -4.16 5.77 9.96
C ASN A 187 -4.05 4.67 8.88
N TYR A 188 -3.64 3.48 9.30
CA TYR A 188 -3.54 2.25 8.51
C TYR A 188 -4.62 1.25 8.90
N VAL A 189 -4.82 0.22 8.06
CA VAL A 189 -5.80 -0.85 8.30
C VAL A 189 -5.44 -1.61 9.56
N CYS A 190 -6.33 -1.57 10.55
CA CYS A 190 -6.14 -2.24 11.83
C CYS A 190 -6.55 -3.71 11.75
N PRO A 191 -5.67 -4.69 12.05
CA PRO A 191 -6.01 -6.10 11.95
C PRO A 191 -6.80 -6.64 13.16
N VAL A 192 -6.85 -5.89 14.26
CA VAL A 192 -7.31 -6.37 15.57
C VAL A 192 -8.84 -6.29 15.67
N LYS A 193 -9.47 -7.45 15.97
CA LYS A 193 -10.92 -7.51 16.15
C LYS A 193 -11.31 -6.73 17.43
N GLY A 194 -12.33 -5.89 17.33
CA GLY A 194 -12.81 -5.06 18.44
C GLY A 194 -12.14 -3.69 18.54
N ALA A 195 -11.03 -3.45 17.83
CA ALA A 195 -10.36 -2.15 17.84
C ALA A 195 -11.24 -1.02 17.28
N GLN A 196 -12.16 -1.31 16.35
CA GLN A 196 -13.10 -0.32 15.82
C GLN A 196 -14.01 0.26 16.92
N ALA A 197 -14.54 -0.59 17.80
CA ALA A 197 -15.39 -0.14 18.91
C ALA A 197 -14.60 0.65 19.97
N GLU A 198 -13.30 0.39 20.12
CA GLU A 198 -12.43 1.21 20.95
C GLU A 198 -12.07 2.53 20.25
N MET A 199 -11.90 2.52 18.92
CA MET A 199 -11.68 3.71 18.11
C MET A 199 -12.85 4.68 18.21
N GLU A 200 -14.10 4.20 18.19
CA GLU A 200 -15.29 5.06 18.33
C GLU A 200 -15.27 5.93 19.60
N LYS A 201 -14.57 5.49 20.66
CA LYS A 201 -14.40 6.24 21.90
C LYS A 201 -13.29 7.30 21.81
N ILE A 202 -12.36 7.13 20.89
CA ILE A 202 -11.22 8.02 20.64
C ILE A 202 -11.59 9.06 19.58
N ASP A 203 -12.00 8.57 18.41
CA ASP A 203 -12.34 9.37 17.23
C ASP A 203 -13.39 8.62 16.37
N PRO A 204 -14.68 9.02 16.44
CA PRO A 204 -15.74 8.43 15.65
C PRO A 204 -15.55 8.55 14.13
N GLU A 205 -14.87 9.58 13.64
CA GLU A 205 -14.63 9.78 12.20
C GLU A 205 -13.61 8.77 11.70
N LEU A 206 -12.53 8.54 12.46
CA LEU A 206 -11.55 7.50 12.15
C LEU A 206 -12.14 6.09 12.27
N ALA A 207 -13.05 5.86 13.23
CA ALA A 207 -13.74 4.57 13.36
C ALA A 207 -14.62 4.23 12.15
N ALA A 208 -15.17 5.25 11.47
CA ALA A 208 -15.94 5.11 10.24
C ALA A 208 -15.08 5.06 8.96
N SER A 209 -13.77 5.29 9.08
CA SER A 209 -12.86 5.35 7.93
C SER A 209 -12.62 3.96 7.33
N TRP A 210 -12.97 3.79 6.05
CA TRP A 210 -12.66 2.59 5.28
C TRP A 210 -11.15 2.37 5.10
N LEU A 211 -10.32 3.40 5.30
CA LEU A 211 -8.86 3.30 5.25
C LEU A 211 -8.29 2.59 6.48
N ILE A 212 -9.03 2.56 7.59
CA ILE A 212 -8.61 1.95 8.87
C ILE A 212 -9.42 0.68 9.14
N PHE A 213 -10.73 0.72 8.89
CA PHE A 213 -11.66 -0.39 9.10
C PHE A 213 -12.47 -0.67 7.82
N PRO A 214 -11.82 -1.15 6.74
CA PRO A 214 -12.51 -1.53 5.51
C PRO A 214 -13.44 -2.73 5.76
N THR A 215 -14.56 -2.74 5.05
CA THR A 215 -15.44 -3.92 5.00
C THR A 215 -14.93 -4.93 3.98
N ALA A 216 -15.35 -6.20 4.13
CA ALA A 216 -15.03 -7.23 3.14
C ALA A 216 -15.66 -6.91 1.78
N GLU A 217 -16.86 -6.30 1.79
CA GLU A 217 -17.57 -5.83 0.61
C GLU A 217 -16.76 -4.75 -0.11
N PHE A 218 -16.20 -3.77 0.62
CA PHE A 218 -15.38 -2.72 0.04
C PHE A 218 -14.13 -3.29 -0.65
N ILE A 219 -13.41 -4.21 0.02
CA ILE A 219 -12.22 -4.88 -0.55
C ILE A 219 -12.58 -5.60 -1.85
N LYS A 220 -13.71 -6.31 -1.86
CA LYS A 220 -14.18 -7.04 -3.05
C LYS A 220 -14.62 -6.09 -4.18
N GLU A 221 -15.42 -5.08 -3.86
CA GLU A 221 -15.96 -4.12 -4.84
C GLU A 221 -14.83 -3.33 -5.52
N LYS A 222 -13.82 -2.93 -4.75
CA LYS A 222 -12.68 -2.15 -5.24
C LYS A 222 -11.55 -3.01 -5.82
N ASN A 223 -11.78 -4.31 -6.02
CA ASN A 223 -10.78 -5.25 -6.52
C ASN A 223 -9.43 -5.13 -5.80
N ILE A 224 -9.47 -5.02 -4.47
CA ILE A 224 -8.26 -4.89 -3.65
C ILE A 224 -7.68 -6.28 -3.41
N GLN A 225 -6.42 -6.47 -3.81
CA GLN A 225 -5.80 -7.80 -3.87
C GLN A 225 -4.42 -7.83 -3.20
N GLY A 226 -4.10 -8.93 -2.52
CA GLY A 226 -2.73 -9.19 -2.09
C GLY A 226 -1.91 -9.72 -3.26
N PHE A 227 -0.73 -9.14 -3.50
CA PHE A 227 0.20 -9.67 -4.50
C PHE A 227 0.60 -11.10 -4.14
N ARG A 228 0.52 -12.04 -5.09
CA ARG A 228 0.84 -13.45 -4.80
C ARG A 228 2.25 -13.61 -4.24
N VAL A 229 2.45 -14.73 -3.55
CA VAL A 229 3.80 -15.15 -3.17
C VAL A 229 4.56 -15.55 -4.43
N LEU A 230 5.80 -15.08 -4.51
CA LEU A 230 6.75 -15.47 -5.52
C LEU A 230 7.55 -16.66 -5.01
N THR A 231 7.90 -17.58 -5.91
CA THR A 231 8.96 -18.55 -5.62
C THR A 231 10.29 -17.83 -5.42
N PRO A 232 11.29 -18.44 -4.76
CA PRO A 232 12.61 -17.80 -4.59
C PRO A 232 13.27 -17.38 -5.90
N ASP A 233 13.10 -18.17 -6.96
CA ASP A 233 13.65 -17.88 -8.29
C ASP A 233 12.93 -16.68 -8.94
N GLU A 234 11.60 -16.65 -8.86
CA GLU A 234 10.80 -15.50 -9.33
C GLU A 234 11.12 -14.23 -8.54
N ASP A 235 11.23 -14.32 -7.21
CA ASP A 235 11.55 -13.16 -6.37
C ASP A 235 12.90 -12.56 -6.74
N THR A 236 13.90 -13.42 -6.94
CA THR A 236 15.23 -13.00 -7.40
C THR A 236 15.16 -12.37 -8.80
N GLU A 237 14.55 -13.05 -9.76
CA GLU A 237 14.47 -12.60 -11.15
C GLU A 237 13.71 -11.27 -11.28
N TYR A 238 12.56 -11.15 -10.61
CA TYR A 238 11.68 -10.00 -10.71
C TYR A 238 12.24 -8.79 -9.96
N SER A 239 12.87 -9.01 -8.81
CA SER A 239 13.59 -7.95 -8.09
C SER A 239 14.76 -7.41 -8.92
N ASP A 240 15.53 -8.29 -9.55
CA ASP A 240 16.63 -7.92 -10.45
C ASP A 240 16.13 -7.11 -11.65
N MET A 241 15.02 -7.54 -12.26
CA MET A 241 14.41 -6.86 -13.39
C MET A 241 13.94 -5.45 -13.00
N TRP A 242 13.24 -5.33 -11.87
CA TRP A 242 12.79 -4.05 -11.33
C TRP A 242 13.96 -3.11 -11.01
N SER A 243 14.99 -3.63 -10.34
CA SER A 243 16.19 -2.87 -9.99
C SER A 243 16.85 -2.26 -11.23
N LYS A 244 17.15 -3.11 -12.23
CA LYS A 244 17.92 -2.72 -13.41
C LYS A 244 17.15 -1.80 -14.35
N ARG A 245 15.84 -2.04 -14.52
CA ARG A 245 15.03 -1.33 -15.53
C ARG A 245 14.33 -0.09 -15.00
N VAL A 246 14.03 -0.05 -13.70
CA VAL A 246 13.19 1.01 -13.11
C VAL A 246 13.93 1.79 -12.02
N MET A 247 14.60 1.11 -11.09
CA MET A 247 15.34 1.80 -10.02
C MET A 247 16.65 2.43 -10.52
N GLY A 248 17.23 1.89 -11.60
CA GLY A 248 18.49 2.36 -12.17
C GLY A 248 19.73 1.92 -11.37
N ASN A 249 19.61 0.81 -10.62
CA ASN A 249 20.68 0.19 -9.84
C ASN A 249 21.22 -1.07 -10.54
#